data_AF-V4HAK4-F1
#
_entry.id   AF-V4HAK4-F1
#
_cell.length_a   1.000
_cell.length_b   1.000
_cell.length_c   1.000
_cell.angle_alpha   90.00
_cell.angle_beta   90.00
_cell.angle_gamma   90.00
#
_symmetry.space_group_name_H-M   'P 1'
#
loop_
_entity.id
_entity.type
_entity.pdbx_description
1 polymer ?
#
loop_
_entity_poly.entity_id
_entity_poly.type
_entity_poly.pdbx_seq_one_letter_code
_entity_poly.pdbx_strand_id
1 'polypeptide(L)' 'MRNGLALCRLHHWAFDAGWIAFSDDHDVLVRHAPERDGYDEFKQLEGSSLNLPEDEELAPDSLFLEKQRKLSGFEDST' A
#
# COMPACT_ATOMS: atom_id res chain seq x y z
N MET A 1 -12.69 -0.37 -14.90
CA MET A 1 -11.37 0.07 -14.38
C MET A 1 -11.42 -0.10 -12.86
N ARG A 2 -10.55 -0.91 -12.27
CA ARG A 2 -10.55 -1.26 -10.83
C ARG A 2 -9.34 -0.64 -10.15
N ASN A 3 -9.46 0.65 -9.85
CA ASN A 3 -8.39 1.46 -9.27
C ASN A 3 -8.84 2.09 -7.94
N GLY A 4 -9.54 1.33 -7.11
CA GLY A 4 -10.08 1.79 -5.84
C GLY A 4 -9.59 0.93 -4.69
N LEU A 5 -9.14 1.57 -3.61
CA LEU A 5 -8.83 0.93 -2.33
C LEU A 5 -9.68 1.58 -1.24
N ALA A 6 -10.42 0.77 -0.50
CA ALA A 6 -11.23 1.25 0.62
C ALA A 6 -10.35 1.32 1.88
N LEU A 7 -9.77 2.50 2.15
CA LEU A 7 -8.91 2.73 3.30
C LEU A 7 -9.55 3.70 4.30
N CYS A 8 -9.25 3.53 5.59
CA CYS A 8 -9.59 4.56 6.56
C CYS A 8 -8.76 5.83 6.31
N ARG A 9 -9.21 6.96 6.86
CA ARG A 9 -8.60 8.28 6.60
C ARG A 9 -7.07 8.32 6.75
N LEU A 10 -6.53 7.65 7.77
CA LEU A 10 -5.09 7.63 8.03
C LEU A 10 -4.32 6.87 6.95
N HIS A 11 -4.73 5.64 6.65
CA HIS A 11 -4.06 4.82 5.65
C HIS A 11 -4.24 5.38 4.23
N HIS A 12 -5.37 6.03 3.96
CA HIS A 12 -5.58 6.75 2.71
C HIS A 12 -4.56 7.87 2.53
N TRP A 13 -4.34 8.71 3.55
CA TRP A 13 -3.30 9.73 3.51
C TRP A 13 -1.90 9.11 3.40
N ALA A 14 -1.61 8.04 4.14
CA ALA A 14 -0.31 7.38 4.10
C ALA A 14 0.01 6.81 2.70
N PHE A 15 -1.00 6.27 2.01
CA PHE A 15 -0.87 5.78 0.65
C PHE A 15 -0.60 6.92 -0.34
N ASP A 16 -1.38 8.00 -0.28
CA ASP A 16 -1.23 9.17 -1.17
C ASP A 16 0.11 9.89 -0.94
N ALA A 17 0.56 9.97 0.32
CA ALA A 17 1.83 10.59 0.70
C ALA A 17 3.05 9.66 0.48
N GLY A 18 2.84 8.43 -0.01
CA GLY A 18 3.90 7.48 -0.30
C GLY A 18 4.62 6.93 0.94
N TRP A 19 3.93 6.86 2.08
CA TRP A 19 4.40 6.17 3.29
C TRP A 19 4.18 4.67 3.21
N ILE A 20 3.06 4.25 2.62
CA ILE A 20 2.74 2.85 2.40
C ILE A 20 2.42 2.60 0.92
N ALA A 21 2.67 1.39 0.47
CA ALA A 21 2.22 0.85 -0.81
C ALA A 21 1.78 -0.60 -0.62
N PHE A 22 1.34 -1.25 -1.69
CA PHE A 22 0.93 -2.66 -1.64
C PHE A 22 1.65 -3.47 -2.72
N SER A 23 2.08 -4.68 -2.39
CA SER A 23 2.64 -5.65 -3.33
C SER A 23 1.55 -6.17 -4.29
N ASP A 24 1.96 -6.95 -5.28
CA ASP A 24 1.00 -7.60 -6.19
C ASP A 24 0.23 -8.74 -5.51
N ASP A 25 0.80 -9.29 -4.42
CA ASP A 25 0.15 -10.23 -3.50
C ASP A 25 -0.67 -9.52 -2.40
N HIS A 26 -0.89 -8.21 -2.55
CA HIS A 26 -1.68 -7.38 -1.64
C HIS A 26 -1.11 -7.21 -0.23
N ASP A 27 0.20 -7.40 -0.04
CA ASP A 27 0.88 -7.16 1.23
C ASP A 27 1.27 -5.69 1.38
N VAL A 28 1.21 -5.18 2.62
CA VAL A 28 1.60 -3.80 2.93
C VAL A 28 3.12 -3.64 2.86
N LEU A 29 3.56 -2.68 2.07
CA LEU A 29 4.93 -2.21 1.98
C LEU A 29 5.06 -0.87 2.70
N VAL A 30 6.08 -0.69 3.53
CA VAL A 30 6.29 0.54 4.30
C VAL A 30 7.59 1.21 3.87
N ARG A 31 7.55 2.50 3.57
CA ARG A 31 8.76 3.25 3.27
C ARG A 31 9.70 3.21 4.45
N HIS A 32 10.93 2.78 4.24
CA HIS A 32 11.97 2.85 5.25
C HIS A 32 12.39 4.30 5.52
N ALA A 33 11.92 4.88 6.63
CA ALA A 33 12.23 6.24 7.06
C ALA A 33 12.21 6.36 8.60
N PRO A 34 13.09 5.64 9.32
CA PRO A 34 13.11 5.58 10.79
C PRO A 34 13.34 6.93 11.49
N GLU A 35 13.82 7.93 10.75
CA GLU A 35 14.02 9.29 11.24
C GLU A 35 12.73 10.13 11.28
N ARG A 36 11.61 9.65 10.73
CA ARG A 36 10.35 10.40 10.68
C ARG A 36 9.43 10.01 11.82
N ASP A 37 8.87 11.02 12.48
CA ASP A 37 7.80 10.83 13.47
C ASP A 37 6.62 10.06 12.84
N GLY A 38 6.16 9.01 13.51
CA GLY A 38 5.08 8.16 13.00
C GLY A 38 5.54 6.92 12.21
N TYR A 39 6.85 6.73 11.99
CA TYR A 39 7.38 5.58 11.23
C TYR A 39 7.06 4.23 11.88
N ASP A 40 7.30 4.11 13.19
CA ASP A 40 7.15 2.84 13.90
C ASP A 40 5.69 2.34 13.89
N GLU A 41 4.73 3.26 13.87
CA GLU A 41 3.31 2.95 13.77
C GLU A 41 2.95 2.31 12.42
N PHE A 42 3.54 2.78 11.32
CA PHE A 42 3.33 2.15 10.01
C PHE A 42 4.18 0.89 9.84
N LYS A 43 5.41 0.88 10.35
CA LYS A 43 6.34 -0.25 10.21
C LYS A 43 5.76 -1.56 10.76
N GLN A 44 4.94 -1.48 11.81
CA GLN A 44 4.22 -2.63 12.36
C GLN A 44 3.24 -3.30 11.39
N LEU A 45 2.81 -2.60 10.34
CA LEU A 45 1.90 -3.12 9.32
C LEU A 45 2.63 -3.83 8.18
N GLU A 46 3.95 -3.66 8.05
CA GLU A 46 4.70 -4.22 6.93
C GLU A 46 4.55 -5.75 6.85
N GLY A 47 4.26 -6.24 5.64
CA GLY A 47 4.03 -7.68 5.38
C GLY A 47 2.68 -8.21 5.84
N SER A 48 1.80 -7.37 6.41
CA SER A 48 0.40 -7.76 6.61
C SER A 48 -0.37 -7.66 5.29
N SER A 49 -1.33 -8.57 5.07
CA SER A 49 -2.09 -8.59 3.83
C SER A 49 -3.36 -7.74 3.92
N LEU A 50 -3.79 -7.16 2.79
CA LEU A 50 -5.08 -6.49 2.68
C LEU A 50 -6.22 -7.48 2.90
N ASN A 51 -7.28 -6.99 3.54
CA ASN A 51 -8.56 -7.71 3.54
C ASN A 51 -9.20 -7.51 2.16
N LEU A 52 -9.16 -8.56 1.35
CA LEU A 52 -9.77 -8.54 0.02
C LEU A 52 -11.30 -8.68 0.12
N PRO A 53 -12.05 -8.05 -0.80
CA PRO A 53 -13.48 -8.29 -0.92
C PRO A 53 -13.75 -9.77 -1.27
N GLU A 54 -14.89 -10.30 -0.84
CA GLU A 54 -15.33 -11.67 -1.21
C GLU A 54 -15.48 -11.84 -2.72
N ASP A 55 -15.85 -10.75 -3.40
CA ASP A 55 -15.87 -10.68 -4.84
C ASP A 55 -14.47 -10.33 -5.36
N GLU A 56 -13.79 -11.33 -5.95
CA GLU A 56 -12.50 -11.13 -6.64
C GLU A 56 -12.60 -10.06 -7.73
N GLU A 57 -13.82 -9.81 -8.24
CA GLU A 57 -14.04 -8.73 -9.18
C GLU A 57 -13.92 -7.32 -8.57
N LEU A 58 -13.78 -7.19 -7.27
CA LEU A 58 -13.57 -5.92 -6.60
C LEU A 58 -12.14 -5.77 -6.07
N ALA A 59 -11.31 -6.81 -6.22
CA ALA A 59 -9.92 -6.75 -5.82
C ALA A 59 -9.15 -5.70 -6.64
N PRO A 60 -8.17 -5.01 -6.00
CA PRO A 60 -7.32 -4.06 -6.70
C PRO A 60 -6.44 -4.80 -7.72
N ASP A 61 -6.41 -4.26 -8.94
CA ASP A 61 -5.65 -4.81 -10.05
C ASP A 61 -4.16 -4.49 -9.87
N SER A 62 -3.32 -5.52 -10.01
CA SER A 62 -1.87 -5.44 -9.81
C SER A 62 -1.20 -4.40 -10.72
N LEU A 63 -1.74 -4.16 -11.92
CA LEU A 63 -1.23 -3.12 -12.83
C LEU A 63 -1.27 -1.72 -12.20
N PHE A 64 -2.34 -1.41 -11.45
CA PHE A 64 -2.47 -0.11 -10.78
C PHE A 64 -1.62 -0.03 -9.51
N LEU A 65 -1.46 -1.15 -8.79
CA LEU A 65 -0.57 -1.24 -7.63
C LEU A 65 0.88 -1.03 -8.05
N GLU A 66 1.33 -1.70 -9.11
CA GLU A 66 2.67 -1.53 -9.69
C GLU A 66 2.92 -0.08 -10.11
N LYS A 67 1.96 0.53 -10.81
CA LYS A 67 2.08 1.92 -11.24
C LYS A 67 2.20 2.88 -10.05
N GLN A 68 1.41 2.67 -8.99
CA GLN A 68 1.52 3.48 -7.77
C GLN A 68 2.88 3.28 -7.11
N ARG A 69 3.37 2.04 -6.97
CA ARG A 69 4.70 1.75 -6.39
C ARG A 69 5.79 2.55 -7.11
N LYS A 70 5.76 2.59 -8.45
CA LYS A 70 6.70 3.41 -9.24
C LYS A 70 6.59 4.91 -8.96
N LEU A 71 5.37 5.45 -8.96
CA LEU A 71 5.14 6.88 -8.69
C LEU A 71 5.56 7.29 -7.27
N SER A 72 5.39 6.40 -6.31
CA SER A 72 5.78 6.61 -4.93
C SER A 72 7.23 6.22 -4.63
N GLY A 73 7.99 5.65 -5.58
CA GLY A 73 9.40 5.28 -5.37
C GLY A 73 9.61 4.02 -4.49
N PHE A 74 8.79 3.00 -4.69
CA PHE A 74 8.88 1.65 -4.08
C PHE A 74 9.43 0.61 -5.08
N GLU A 75 10.25 1.04 -6.05
CA GLU A 75 10.63 0.26 -7.24
C GLU A 75 11.41 -1.04 -6.95
N ASP A 76 11.96 -1.21 -5.74
CA ASP A 76 12.76 -2.38 -5.33
C ASP A 76 12.01 -3.41 -4.46
N SER A 77 10.73 -3.20 -4.17
CA SER A 77 9.92 -4.13 -3.36
C SER A 77 9.14 -5.08 -4.27
N THR A 78 9.83 -6.12 -4.77
CA THR A 78 9.22 -7.24 -5.52
C THR A 78 8.90 -8.38 -4.57
#